data_AF-A0A661SEA5-F1
#
_entry.id   AF-A0A661SEA5-F1
#
_cell.length_a   1.000
_cell.length_b   1.000
_cell.length_c   1.000
_cell.angle_alpha   90.00
_cell.angle_beta   90.00
_cell.angle_gamma   90.00
#
_symmetry.space_group_name_H-M   'P 1'
#
loop_
_entity.id
_entity.type
_entity.pdbx_description
1 polymer ?
#
loop_
_entity_poly.entity_id
_entity_poly.type
_entity_poly.pdbx_seq_one_letter_code
_entity_poly.pdbx_strand_id
1 'polypeptide(L)' 'MIGLDTNILVRLLVNDDQKQNNQIVKRLEEAERNGEQLFISKLVLIEAMWVLNSVYGFKAGQNC' A
#
# COMPACT_ATOMS: atom_id res chain seq x y z
N MET A 1 7.23 -3.83 16.18
CA MET A 1 6.65 -4.31 14.90
C MET A 1 5.85 -3.17 14.31
N ILE A 2 6.13 -2.77 13.08
CA ILE A 2 5.48 -1.62 12.43
C ILE A 2 4.32 -2.14 11.56
N GLY A 3 3.11 -1.65 11.80
CA GLY A 3 1.94 -1.96 10.97
C GLY A 3 1.81 -0.99 9.81
N LEU A 4 1.50 -1.49 8.62
CA LEU A 4 1.14 -0.65 7.47
C LEU A 4 -0.35 -0.35 7.49
N ASP A 5 -0.69 0.90 7.18
CA ASP A 5 -2.06 1.38 7.04
C ASP A 5 -2.53 1.27 5.59
N THR A 6 -3.85 1.19 5.42
CA THR A 6 -4.53 1.18 4.11
C THR A 6 -4.10 2.34 3.22
N ASN A 7 -3.91 3.53 3.80
CA ASN A 7 -3.51 4.73 3.06
C ASN A 7 -2.14 4.61 2.40
N ILE A 8 -1.20 3.93 3.06
CA ILE A 8 0.16 3.72 2.54
C ILE A 8 0.10 2.75 1.37
N LEU A 9 -0.66 1.66 1.48
CA LEU A 9 -0.83 0.70 0.40
C LEU A 9 -1.52 1.30 -0.82
N VAL A 10 -2.61 2.03 -0.63
CA VAL A 10 -3.36 2.64 -1.75
C VAL A 10 -2.49 3.64 -2.50
N ARG A 11 -1.77 4.52 -1.80
CA ARG A 11 -0.84 5.48 -2.42
C ARG A 11 0.27 4.79 -3.19
N LEU A 12 0.89 3.78 -2.60
CA LEU A 12 1.94 3.01 -3.26
C LEU A 12 1.44 2.35 -4.56
N LEU A 13 0.22 1.80 -4.54
CA LEU A 13 -0.36 1.09 -5.68
C LEU A 13 -0.87 2.02 -6.80
N VAL A 14 -1.48 3.15 -6.43
CA VAL A 14 -2.08 4.07 -7.40
C VAL A 14 -1.08 5.10 -7.91
N ASN A 15 -0.10 5.47 -7.09
CA ASN A 15 0.86 6.54 -7.38
C ASN A 15 0.20 7.88 -7.73
N ASP A 16 -0.77 8.27 -6.92
CA ASP A 16 -1.52 9.53 -7.04
C ASP A 16 -0.71 10.76 -6.61
N ASP A 17 0.15 10.63 -5.59
CA ASP A 17 1.08 11.68 -5.15
C ASP A 17 2.53 11.19 -5.21
N GLN A 18 3.27 11.65 -6.22
CA GLN A 18 4.66 11.26 -6.44
C GLN A 18 5.60 11.63 -5.27
N LYS A 19 5.35 12.73 -4.55
CA LYS A 19 6.21 13.14 -3.43
C LYS A 19 6.00 12.22 -2.24
N GLN A 20 4.76 11.93 -1.90
CA GLN A 20 4.42 11.00 -0.83
C GLN A 20 4.92 9.59 -1.17
N ASN A 21 4.74 9.15 -2.41
CA ASN A 21 5.23 7.84 -2.84
C ASN A 21 6.74 7.69 -2.75
N ASN A 22 7.49 8.72 -3.16
CA ASN A 22 8.93 8.71 -3.00
C ASN A 22 9.36 8.61 -1.51
N GLN A 23 8.61 9.22 -0.59
CA GLN A 23 8.88 9.08 0.85
C GLN A 23 8.55 7.67 1.36
N ILE A 24 7.42 7.10 0.92
CA ILE A 24 7.01 5.74 1.26
C ILE A 24 8.08 4.74 0.78
N VAL A 25 8.49 4.80 -0.48
CA VAL A 25 9.51 3.92 -1.07
C VAL A 25 10.82 4.02 -0.29
N LYS A 26 11.31 5.23 -0.02
CA LYS A 26 12.53 5.41 0.79
C LYS A 26 12.42 4.75 2.16
N ARG A 27 11.28 4.87 2.83
CA ARG A 27 11.07 4.24 4.14
C ARG A 27 11.01 2.71 4.04
N LEU A 28 10.43 2.16 2.98
CA LEU A 28 10.42 0.72 2.72
C LEU A 28 11.84 0.20 2.47
N GLU A 29 12.64 0.90 1.67
CA GLU A 29 14.04 0.54 1.43
C GLU A 29 14.89 0.63 2.71
N GLU A 30 14.66 1.62 3.56
CA GLU A 30 15.30 1.71 4.88
C GLU A 30 14.91 0.53 5.78
N ALA A 31 13.63 0.19 5.82
CA ALA A 31 13.15 -0.95 6.59
C ALA A 31 13.79 -2.26 6.10
N GLU A 32 13.89 -2.45 4.78
CA GLU A 32 14.57 -3.61 4.19
C GLU A 32 16.06 -3.65 4.58
N ARG A 33 16.79 -2.53 4.43
CA ARG A 33 18.21 -2.43 4.82
C ARG A 33 18.45 -2.72 6.31
N ASN A 34 17.51 -2.32 7.16
CA ASN A 34 17.60 -2.52 8.61
C ASN A 34 17.07 -3.91 9.06
N GLY A 35 16.54 -4.73 8.15
CA GLY A 35 15.89 -6.00 8.50
C GLY A 35 14.60 -5.82 9.33
N GLU A 36 13.96 -4.66 9.23
CA GLU A 36 12.70 -4.36 9.92
C GLU A 36 11.54 -5.12 9.27
N GLN A 37 10.74 -5.81 10.08
CA GLN A 37 9.51 -6.45 9.61
C GLN A 37 8.34 -5.46 9.63
N LEU A 38 7.72 -5.31 8.46
CA LEU A 38 6.49 -4.55 8.28
C LEU A 38 5.31 -5.51 8.21
N PHE A 39 4.27 -5.23 8.99
CA PHE A 39 3.10 -6.09 9.08
C PHE A 39 1.92 -5.48 8.33
N ILE A 40 1.32 -6.27 7.45
CA ILE A 40 0.05 -5.92 6.79
C ILE A 40 -1.03 -6.84 7.37
N SER A 41 -2.02 -6.25 8.02
CA SER A 41 -3.15 -7.01 8.54
C SER A 41 -4.11 -7.42 7.43
N LYS A 42 -4.88 -8.49 7.66
CA LYS A 42 -5.96 -8.90 6.75
C LYS A 42 -7.01 -7.80 6.58
N LEU A 43 -7.30 -7.04 7.64
CA LEU A 43 -8.25 -5.93 7.58
C LEU A 43 -7.77 -4.83 6.63
N VAL A 44 -6.50 -4.44 6.75
CA VAL A 44 -5.86 -3.44 5.87
C VAL A 44 -5.92 -3.87 4.39
N LEU A 45 -5.72 -5.16 4.09
CA LEU A 45 -5.87 -5.66 2.72
C LEU A 45 -7.30 -5.56 2.19
N ILE A 46 -8.30 -5.88 3.03
CA ILE A 46 -9.71 -5.79 2.67
C ILE A 46 -10.11 -4.33 2.40
N GLU A 47 -9.70 -3.42 3.27
CA GLU A 47 -9.95 -1.99 3.10
C GLU A 47 -9.26 -1.46 1.83
N ALA A 48 -8.01 -1.84 1.58
CA ALA A 48 -7.30 -1.43 0.36
C ALA A 48 -8.02 -1.91 -0.91
N MET A 49 -8.45 -3.17 -0.94
CA MET A 49 -9.26 -3.68 -2.06
C MET A 49 -10.55 -2.87 -2.23
N TRP A 50 -11.26 -2.58 -1.14
CA TRP A 50 -12.51 -1.83 -1.19
C TRP A 50 -12.31 -0.40 -1.69
N VAL A 51 -11.25 0.28 -1.27
CA VAL A 51 -10.88 1.63 -1.74
C VAL A 51 -10.50 1.59 -3.21
N LEU A 52 -9.64 0.67 -3.64
CA LEU A 52 -9.23 0.53 -5.03
C LEU A 52 -10.43 0.28 -5.95
N ASN A 53 -11.37 -0.58 -5.54
CA ASN A 53 -12.56 -0.86 -6.32
C ASN A 53 -13.57 0.31 -6.33
N SER A 54 -13.85 0.90 -5.18
CA SER A 54 -14.94 1.88 -5.04
C SER A 54 -14.55 3.29 -5.45
N VAL A 55 -13.31 3.71 -5.15
CA VAL A 55 -12.82 5.08 -5.41
C VAL A 55 -12.09 5.15 -6.75
N TYR A 56 -11.24 4.17 -7.04
CA TYR A 56 -10.39 4.18 -8.23
C TYR A 56 -10.90 3.28 -9.37
N GLY A 57 -12.00 2.54 -9.15
CA GLY A 57 -12.64 1.73 -10.19
C GLY A 57 -11.87 0.46 -10.58
N PHE A 58 -10.86 0.04 -9.80
CA PHE A 58 -10.12 -1.19 -10.05
C PHE A 58 -11.01 -2.41 -9.78
N LYS A 59 -11.33 -3.20 -10.81
CA LYS A 59 -12.10 -4.42 -10.65
C LYS A 59 -11.18 -5.58 -10.28
N ALA A 60 -11.51 -6.30 -9.22
CA ALA A 60 -10.86 -7.56 -8.90
C ALA A 60 -11.16 -8.58 -10.03
N GLY A 61 -10.11 -9.10 -10.68
CA GLY A 61 -10.23 -10.23 -11.61
C GLY A 61 -10.62 -9.91 -13.06
N GLN A 62 -10.29 -8.72 -13.60
CA GLN A 62 -10.34 -8.49 -15.05
C GLN A 62 -8.93 -8.56 -15.65
N ASN A 63 -8.43 -9.79 -15.83
CA ASN A 63 -7.40 -10.23 -16.79
C ASN A 63 -6.92 -11.64 -16.38
N CYS A 64 -7.74 -12.63 -16.72
CA CYS A 64 -7.33 -13.98 -17.07
C CYS A 64 -8.12 -14.36 -18.33
#